data_AF-A0A1B6C0U1-F1
#
_entry.id   AF-A0A1B6C0U1-F1
#
_cell.length_a   1.000
_cell.length_b   1.000
_cell.length_c   1.000
_cell.angle_alpha   90.00
_cell.angle_beta   90.00
_cell.angle_gamma   90.00
#
_symmetry.space_group_name_H-M   'P 1'
#
loop_
_entity.id
_entity.type
_entity.pdbx_description
1 polymer ?
#
loop_
_entity_poly.entity_id
_entity_poly.type
_entity_poly.pdbx_seq_one_letter_code
_entity_poly.pdbx_strand_id
1 'polypeptide(L)'
;MSETQSIEIDQELARKLLIEGGTLFFQNVPKKTIFGIDTKTWNTGEKFKGIKMIPPGLHFIHYSATNKYDDVVPRAGFMYNFKKSEFLVKKWNLETEDISNEVIPECEVERLKSNLLNLDPYLGVYPFDVFIKWKNLTEYITDELVARLVPLSGQIRSALELSACEKPE
;
A
#
# COMPACT_ATOMS: atom_id res chain seq x y z
N MET A 1 12.33 -17.67 13.67
CA MET A 1 11.74 -17.67 12.32
C MET A 1 10.31 -18.17 12.48
N SER A 2 9.30 -17.29 12.49
CA SER A 2 7.90 -17.76 12.60
C SER A 2 7.45 -18.24 11.22
N GLU A 3 7.04 -19.50 11.13
CA GLU A 3 6.36 -20.04 9.97
C GLU A 3 5.18 -19.13 9.63
N THR A 4 5.17 -18.58 8.42
CA THR A 4 4.00 -17.88 7.90
C THR A 4 2.97 -18.95 7.61
N GLN A 5 1.99 -19.15 8.50
CA GLN A 5 0.82 -19.95 8.19
C GLN A 5 0.11 -19.31 7.01
N SER A 6 0.23 -19.93 5.84
CA SER A 6 -0.59 -19.61 4.68
C SER A 6 -2.02 -20.00 4.98
N ILE A 7 -2.90 -19.02 5.16
CA ILE A 7 -4.34 -19.28 5.25
C ILE A 7 -4.78 -19.80 3.88
N GLU A 8 -5.29 -21.03 3.85
CA GLU A 8 -5.85 -21.63 2.64
C GLU A 8 -7.24 -21.01 2.40
N ILE A 9 -7.32 -20.11 1.42
CA ILE A 9 -8.57 -19.44 1.04
C ILE A 9 -9.24 -20.30 -0.04
N ASP A 10 -10.44 -20.79 0.24
CA ASP A 10 -11.21 -21.54 -0.75
C ASP A 10 -11.57 -20.65 -1.97
N GLN A 11 -11.89 -21.28 -3.10
CA GLN A 11 -12.13 -20.55 -4.34
C GLN A 11 -13.36 -19.64 -4.30
N GLU A 12 -14.38 -19.98 -3.51
CA GLU A 12 -15.60 -19.20 -3.41
C GLU A 12 -15.35 -17.92 -2.59
N LEU A 13 -14.68 -18.07 -1.45
CA LEU A 13 -14.24 -16.98 -0.61
C LEU A 13 -13.26 -16.06 -1.36
N ALA A 14 -12.31 -16.62 -2.12
CA ALA A 14 -11.37 -15.85 -2.93
C ALA A 14 -12.10 -14.98 -3.97
N ARG A 15 -13.11 -15.53 -4.68
CA ARG A 15 -13.92 -14.76 -5.63
C ARG A 15 -14.70 -13.65 -4.94
N LYS A 16 -15.30 -13.94 -3.79
CA LYS A 16 -16.02 -12.93 -3.00
C LYS A 16 -15.10 -11.82 -2.54
N LEU A 17 -13.93 -12.14 -2.01
CA LEU A 17 -12.94 -11.17 -1.56
C LEU A 17 -12.36 -10.34 -2.71
N LEU A 18 -12.22 -10.90 -3.91
CA LEU A 18 -11.78 -10.14 -5.09
C LEU A 18 -12.80 -9.06 -5.49
N ILE A 19 -14.10 -9.35 -5.31
CA ILE A 19 -15.19 -8.43 -5.65
C ILE A 19 -15.42 -7.41 -4.54
N GLU A 20 -15.45 -7.86 -3.28
CA GLU A 20 -15.84 -7.05 -2.13
C GLU A 20 -14.65 -6.34 -1.46
N GLY A 21 -13.45 -6.88 -1.58
CA GLY A 21 -12.24 -6.31 -1.04
C GLY A 21 -11.75 -5.12 -1.85
N GLY A 22 -11.02 -4.24 -1.18
CA GLY A 22 -10.29 -3.16 -1.83
C GLY A 22 -9.11 -3.68 -2.65
N THR A 23 -8.71 -2.89 -3.62
CA THR A 23 -7.49 -3.09 -4.40
C THR A 23 -6.65 -1.83 -4.37
N LEU A 24 -5.39 -1.96 -4.02
CA LEU A 24 -4.37 -0.94 -4.21
C LEU A 24 -3.55 -1.32 -5.44
N PHE A 25 -3.65 -0.53 -6.50
CA PHE A 25 -2.79 -0.64 -7.67
C PHE A 25 -1.69 0.42 -7.61
N PHE A 26 -0.46 0.00 -7.86
CA PHE A 26 0.71 0.85 -7.75
C PHE A 26 1.51 0.85 -9.05
N GLN A 27 1.57 2.00 -9.71
CA GLN A 27 2.28 2.17 -10.96
C GLN A 27 3.77 2.39 -10.72
N ASN A 28 4.61 1.83 -11.59
CA ASN A 28 6.06 2.07 -11.65
C ASN A 28 6.83 1.73 -10.36
N VAL A 29 6.37 0.74 -9.57
CA VAL A 29 7.12 0.27 -8.40
C VAL A 29 8.51 -0.21 -8.85
N PRO A 30 9.60 0.33 -8.29
CA PRO A 30 10.95 -0.15 -8.58
C PRO A 30 11.12 -1.61 -8.17
N LYS A 31 11.96 -2.34 -8.90
CA LYS A 31 12.34 -3.70 -8.52
C LYS A 31 13.01 -3.68 -7.13
N LYS A 32 12.84 -4.76 -6.37
CA LYS A 32 13.40 -4.95 -5.01
C LYS A 32 12.86 -4.00 -3.94
N THR A 33 11.88 -3.13 -4.25
CA THR A 33 11.19 -2.33 -3.23
C THR A 33 10.66 -3.24 -2.13
N ILE A 34 10.98 -2.91 -0.88
CA ILE A 34 10.39 -3.60 0.27
C ILE A 34 9.02 -3.00 0.47
N PHE A 35 7.98 -3.82 0.43
CA PHE A 35 6.59 -3.36 0.55
C PHE A 35 5.92 -4.06 1.72
N GLY A 36 5.00 -3.35 2.37
CA GLY A 36 4.24 -3.88 3.49
C GLY A 36 2.85 -3.27 3.56
N ILE A 37 1.96 -4.06 4.15
CA ILE A 37 0.65 -3.61 4.59
C ILE A 37 0.47 -4.09 6.03
N ASP A 38 0.01 -3.18 6.87
CA ASP A 38 -0.21 -3.40 8.29
C ASP A 38 1.06 -3.92 8.96
N THR A 39 1.00 -5.07 9.63
CA THR A 39 2.15 -5.67 10.31
C THR A 39 2.97 -6.63 9.45
N LYS A 40 2.66 -6.77 8.15
CA LYS A 40 3.38 -7.68 7.25
C LYS A 40 4.26 -6.90 6.28
N THR A 41 5.43 -7.44 5.97
CA THR A 41 6.41 -6.85 5.04
C THR A 41 7.06 -7.95 4.22
N TRP A 42 7.33 -7.68 2.95
CA TRP A 42 7.99 -8.59 2.03
C TRP A 42 8.76 -7.83 0.94
N ASN A 43 9.68 -8.52 0.28
CA ASN A 43 10.35 -8.01 -0.91
C ASN A 43 9.40 -8.15 -2.10
N THR A 44 9.24 -7.09 -2.90
CA THR A 44 8.38 -7.14 -4.08
C THR A 44 9.03 -7.95 -5.20
N GLY A 45 8.22 -8.75 -5.90
CA GLY A 45 8.64 -9.44 -7.11
C GLY A 45 8.73 -8.47 -8.30
N GLU A 46 9.45 -8.85 -9.36
CA GLU A 46 9.71 -7.96 -10.51
C GLU A 46 8.45 -7.41 -11.21
N LYS A 47 7.34 -8.14 -11.10
CA LYS A 47 6.07 -7.80 -11.75
C LYS A 47 5.01 -7.32 -10.75
N PHE A 48 5.39 -7.07 -9.51
CA PHE A 48 4.46 -6.61 -8.47
C PHE A 48 3.89 -5.24 -8.81
N LYS A 49 2.56 -5.12 -8.71
CA LYS A 49 1.83 -3.88 -9.00
C LYS A 49 0.82 -3.52 -7.90
N GLY A 50 0.92 -4.11 -6.71
CA GLY A 50 0.07 -3.77 -5.57
C GLY A 50 -0.64 -4.97 -4.95
N ILE A 51 -1.73 -4.70 -4.23
CA ILE A 51 -2.42 -5.66 -3.35
C ILE A 51 -3.91 -5.68 -3.66
N LYS A 52 -4.50 -6.88 -3.69
CA LYS A 52 -5.94 -7.13 -3.83
C LYS A 52 -6.53 -7.76 -2.58
N MET A 53 -7.86 -7.80 -2.52
CA MET A 53 -8.62 -8.44 -1.43
C MET A 53 -8.40 -7.76 -0.08
N ILE A 54 -8.11 -6.46 -0.06
CA ILE A 54 -7.90 -5.69 1.16
C ILE A 54 -9.24 -5.59 1.89
N PRO A 55 -9.37 -6.02 3.15
CA PRO A 55 -10.61 -5.85 3.90
C PRO A 55 -10.99 -4.38 4.03
N PRO A 56 -12.29 -4.04 4.10
CA PRO A 56 -12.70 -2.68 4.41
C PRO A 56 -12.23 -2.25 5.80
N GLY A 57 -11.75 -1.02 5.93
CA GLY A 57 -11.23 -0.46 7.18
C GLY A 57 -9.90 0.25 7.01
N LEU A 58 -9.37 0.72 8.14
CA LEU A 58 -8.09 1.41 8.19
C LEU A 58 -6.93 0.44 7.98
N HIS A 59 -6.03 0.78 7.07
CA HIS A 59 -4.81 0.03 6.78
C HIS A 59 -3.61 0.96 6.71
N PHE A 60 -2.44 0.45 7.06
CA PHE A 60 -1.18 1.17 6.93
C PHE A 60 -0.34 0.56 5.81
N ILE A 61 -0.13 1.31 4.74
CA ILE A 61 0.68 0.89 3.61
C ILE A 61 2.05 1.52 3.76
N HIS A 62 3.09 0.70 3.72
CA HIS A 62 4.46 1.17 3.91
C HIS A 62 5.42 0.51 2.95
N TYR A 63 6.50 1.21 2.67
CA TYR A 63 7.50 0.80 1.71
C TYR A 63 8.87 1.38 2.06
N SER A 64 9.90 0.72 1.58
CA SER A 64 11.27 1.21 1.57
C SER A 64 11.85 0.97 0.19
N ALA A 65 12.31 2.04 -0.45
CA ALA A 65 13.07 1.92 -1.68
C ALA A 65 14.42 1.23 -1.41
N THR A 66 14.96 0.59 -2.44
CA THR A 66 16.29 -0.01 -2.41
C THR A 66 17.12 0.61 -3.50
N ASN A 67 18.32 1.08 -3.17
CA ASN A 67 19.23 1.64 -4.16
C ASN A 67 19.92 0.52 -4.98
N LYS A 68 20.74 0.90 -5.95
CA LYS A 68 21.50 -0.03 -6.81
C LYS A 68 22.56 -0.87 -6.07
N TYR A 69 22.87 -0.52 -4.82
CA TYR A 69 23.81 -1.23 -3.95
C TYR A 69 23.09 -2.12 -2.91
N ASP A 70 21.78 -2.31 -3.06
CA ASP A 70 20.92 -3.04 -2.13
C ASP A 70 20.81 -2.42 -0.73
N ASP A 71 21.16 -1.13 -0.57
CA ASP A 71 20.87 -0.39 0.65
C ASP A 71 19.39 -0.03 0.70
N VAL A 72 18.77 -0.26 1.85
CA VAL A 72 17.36 0.03 2.11
C VAL A 72 17.24 1.43 2.71
N VAL A 73 16.49 2.31 2.05
CA VAL A 73 16.22 3.66 2.58
C VAL A 73 15.21 3.61 3.75
N PRO A 74 15.15 4.65 4.60
CA PRO A 74 14.16 4.73 5.67
C PRO A 74 12.73 4.48 5.18
N ARG A 75 11.91 3.86 6.02
CA ARG A 75 10.55 3.48 5.67
C ARG A 75 9.65 4.71 5.58
N ALA A 76 8.88 4.79 4.52
CA ALA A 76 7.77 5.72 4.36
C ALA A 76 6.46 4.94 4.21
N GLY A 77 5.34 5.62 4.39
CA GLY A 77 4.03 5.00 4.26
C GLY A 77 2.89 5.98 4.47
N PHE A 78 1.66 5.50 4.34
CA PHE A 78 0.45 6.29 4.52
C PHE A 78 -0.66 5.44 5.13
N MET A 79 -1.52 6.09 5.89
CA MET A 79 -2.76 5.50 6.39
C MET A 79 -3.86 5.66 5.35
N TYR A 80 -4.68 4.63 5.17
CA TYR A 80 -5.82 4.67 4.25
C TYR A 80 -6.98 3.86 4.78
N ASN A 81 -8.19 4.42 4.77
CA ASN A 81 -9.40 3.69 5.12
C ASN A 81 -10.12 3.19 3.86
N PHE A 82 -9.93 1.92 3.55
CA PHE A 82 -10.54 1.27 2.38
C PHE A 82 -12.05 1.06 2.59
N LYS A 83 -12.83 1.48 1.59
CA LYS A 83 -14.25 1.15 1.48
C LYS A 83 -14.43 -0.15 0.69
N LYS A 84 -15.62 -0.74 0.80
CA LYS A 84 -15.98 -1.97 0.09
C LYS A 84 -15.80 -1.78 -1.42
N SER A 85 -15.13 -2.71 -2.08
CA SER A 85 -14.89 -2.71 -3.53
C SER A 85 -14.16 -1.46 -4.05
N GLU A 86 -13.39 -0.79 -3.20
CA GLU A 86 -12.63 0.40 -3.58
C GLU A 86 -11.40 0.02 -4.41
N PHE A 87 -11.07 0.85 -5.41
CA PHE A 87 -9.90 0.68 -6.24
C PHE A 87 -9.02 1.93 -6.15
N LEU A 88 -7.99 1.86 -5.32
CA LEU A 88 -7.04 2.95 -5.09
C LEU A 88 -5.87 2.81 -6.06
N VAL A 89 -5.53 3.88 -6.77
CA VAL A 89 -4.35 3.93 -7.62
C VAL A 89 -3.33 4.91 -7.04
N LYS A 90 -2.07 4.46 -6.94
CA LYS A 90 -0.91 5.28 -6.60
C LYS A 90 0.17 5.10 -7.65
N LYS A 91 1.07 6.07 -7.76
CA LYS A 91 2.17 6.07 -8.72
C LYS A 91 3.48 6.34 -8.00
N TRP A 92 4.51 5.57 -8.32
CA TRP A 92 5.86 5.83 -7.84
C TRP A 92 6.48 6.99 -8.63
N ASN A 93 7.13 7.91 -7.93
CA ASN A 93 8.06 8.88 -8.50
C ASN A 93 9.48 8.33 -8.34
N LEU A 94 10.13 8.04 -9.48
CA LEU A 94 11.48 7.48 -9.51
C LEU A 94 12.56 8.47 -9.07
N GLU A 95 12.31 9.77 -9.19
CA GLU A 95 13.30 10.81 -8.83
C GLU A 95 13.35 11.00 -7.32
N THR A 96 12.18 11.03 -6.66
CA THR A 96 12.09 11.19 -5.20
C THR A 96 12.13 9.87 -4.45
N GLU A 97 12.16 8.74 -5.17
CA GLU A 97 12.04 7.39 -4.62
C GLU A 97 10.83 7.24 -3.67
N ASP A 98 9.68 7.79 -4.06
CA ASP A 98 8.50 7.88 -3.20
C ASP A 98 7.16 7.80 -3.96
N ILE A 99 6.04 7.74 -3.25
CA ILE A 99 4.71 7.96 -3.82
C ILE A 99 4.61 9.38 -4.37
N SER A 100 4.20 9.48 -5.63
CA SER A 100 3.85 10.74 -6.27
C SER A 100 2.58 11.32 -5.66
N ASN A 101 2.58 12.64 -5.44
CA ASN A 101 1.40 13.43 -5.08
C ASN A 101 0.50 13.72 -6.30
N GLU A 102 0.89 13.28 -7.49
CA GLU A 102 0.11 13.42 -8.71
C GLU A 102 -1.26 12.76 -8.56
N VAL A 103 -2.31 13.55 -8.83
CA VAL A 103 -3.68 13.06 -8.87
C VAL A 103 -3.87 12.28 -10.15
N ILE A 104 -4.20 10.99 -10.02
CA ILE A 104 -4.45 10.13 -11.16
C ILE A 104 -5.87 10.41 -11.69
N PRO A 105 -6.04 10.71 -12.98
CA PRO A 105 -7.35 10.99 -13.56
C PRO A 105 -8.34 9.85 -13.34
N GLU A 106 -9.59 10.18 -13.04
CA GLU A 106 -10.65 9.19 -12.78
C GLU A 106 -10.83 8.21 -13.95
N CYS A 107 -10.76 8.69 -15.19
CA CYS A 107 -10.84 7.83 -16.37
C CYS A 107 -9.73 6.76 -16.43
N GLU A 108 -8.54 7.06 -15.89
CA GLU A 108 -7.45 6.09 -15.82
C GLU A 108 -7.70 5.07 -14.71
N VAL A 109 -8.23 5.50 -13.56
CA VAL A 109 -8.64 4.63 -12.46
C VAL A 109 -9.72 3.65 -12.95
N GLU A 110 -10.74 4.13 -13.65
CA GLU A 110 -11.82 3.30 -14.22
C GLU A 110 -11.30 2.31 -15.25
N ARG A 111 -10.37 2.73 -16.11
CA ARG A 111 -9.73 1.85 -17.11
C ARG A 111 -8.93 0.73 -16.44
N LEU A 112 -8.20 1.03 -15.37
CA LEU A 112 -7.44 0.02 -14.61
C LEU A 112 -8.38 -0.92 -13.86
N LYS A 113 -9.44 -0.37 -13.23
CA LYS A 113 -10.45 -1.13 -12.50
C LYS A 113 -11.20 -2.10 -13.41
N SER A 114 -11.62 -1.67 -14.60
CA SER A 114 -12.30 -2.53 -15.58
C SER A 114 -11.38 -3.64 -16.11
N ASN A 115 -10.07 -3.44 -16.08
CA ASN A 115 -9.07 -4.43 -16.47
C ASN A 115 -8.53 -5.31 -15.31
N LEU A 116 -9.17 -5.27 -14.13
CA LEU A 116 -8.70 -5.94 -12.91
C LEU A 116 -8.37 -7.43 -13.10
N LEU A 117 -9.17 -8.18 -13.86
CA LEU A 117 -8.93 -9.61 -14.09
C LEU A 117 -7.60 -9.91 -14.80
N ASN A 118 -7.19 -9.05 -15.73
CA ASN A 118 -5.89 -9.17 -16.40
C ASN A 118 -4.74 -8.66 -15.52
N LEU A 119 -5.04 -7.81 -14.54
CA LEU A 119 -4.08 -7.31 -13.56
C LEU A 119 -3.87 -8.26 -12.38
N ASP A 120 -4.81 -9.17 -12.15
CA ASP A 120 -4.84 -10.12 -11.03
C ASP A 120 -3.53 -10.89 -10.78
N PRO A 121 -2.77 -11.34 -11.81
CA PRO A 121 -1.48 -12.02 -11.63
C PRO A 121 -0.35 -11.12 -11.10
N TYR A 122 -0.52 -9.80 -11.17
CA TYR A 122 0.45 -8.80 -10.71
C TYR A 122 0.13 -8.26 -9.32
N LEU A 123 -0.98 -8.69 -8.73
CA LEU A 123 -1.49 -8.22 -7.44
C LEU A 123 -1.29 -9.30 -6.38
N GLY A 124 -0.58 -8.94 -5.31
CA GLY A 124 -0.45 -9.78 -4.12
C GLY A 124 -1.77 -9.87 -3.37
N VAL A 125 -2.08 -11.04 -2.80
CA VAL A 125 -3.23 -11.19 -1.91
C VAL A 125 -2.92 -10.54 -0.57
N TYR A 126 -3.87 -9.83 0.01
CA TYR A 126 -3.75 -9.30 1.36
C TYR A 126 -3.37 -10.41 2.37
N PRO A 127 -2.39 -10.20 3.27
CA PRO A 127 -1.95 -11.20 4.23
C PRO A 127 -2.98 -11.39 5.36
N PHE A 128 -3.94 -12.29 5.14
CA PHE A 128 -5.03 -12.53 6.10
C PHE A 128 -4.55 -13.10 7.45
N ASP A 129 -3.32 -13.65 7.52
CA ASP A 129 -2.69 -14.11 8.77
C ASP A 129 -2.52 -13.00 9.80
N VAL A 130 -2.40 -11.74 9.36
CA VAL A 130 -2.25 -10.58 10.26
C VAL A 130 -3.54 -9.81 10.48
N PHE A 131 -4.63 -10.12 9.76
CA PHE A 131 -5.84 -9.29 9.73
C PHE A 131 -6.46 -9.08 11.11
N ILE A 132 -6.69 -10.17 11.85
CA ILE A 132 -7.35 -10.10 13.17
C ILE A 132 -6.53 -9.28 14.16
N LYS A 133 -5.20 -9.47 14.15
CA LYS A 133 -4.30 -8.69 14.99
C LYS A 133 -4.34 -7.22 14.61
N TRP A 134 -4.28 -6.90 13.31
CA TRP A 134 -4.34 -5.53 12.83
C TRP A 134 -5.65 -4.85 13.23
N LYS A 135 -6.79 -5.50 12.98
CA LYS A 135 -8.11 -4.99 13.35
C LYS A 135 -8.20 -4.65 14.84
N ASN A 136 -7.68 -5.52 15.71
CA ASN A 136 -7.68 -5.25 17.16
C ASN A 136 -6.75 -4.08 17.54
N LEU A 137 -5.66 -3.87 16.81
CA LEU A 137 -4.76 -2.73 17.04
C LEU A 137 -5.34 -1.40 16.57
N THR A 138 -6.30 -1.43 15.64
CA THR A 138 -6.82 -0.23 14.99
C THR A 138 -8.30 0.05 15.25
N GLU A 139 -9.00 -0.79 16.00
CA GLU A 139 -10.47 -0.71 16.16
C GLU A 139 -10.98 0.62 16.73
N TYR A 140 -10.19 1.33 17.53
CA TYR A 140 -10.55 2.63 18.12
C TYR A 140 -10.01 3.83 17.33
N ILE A 141 -9.31 3.61 16.22
CA ILE A 141 -8.73 4.68 15.40
C ILE A 141 -9.79 5.16 14.39
N THR A 142 -10.37 6.34 14.61
CA THR A 142 -11.40 6.91 13.73
C THR A 142 -10.80 7.68 12.55
N ASP A 143 -11.60 7.90 11.51
CA ASP A 143 -11.21 8.71 10.35
C ASP A 143 -10.83 10.15 10.77
N GLU A 144 -11.52 10.74 11.76
CA GLU A 144 -11.14 12.06 12.27
C GLU A 144 -9.78 12.04 12.99
N LEU A 145 -9.50 10.97 13.74
CA LEU A 145 -8.21 10.82 14.42
C LEU A 145 -7.07 10.69 13.42
N VAL A 146 -7.26 9.89 12.36
CA VAL A 146 -6.30 9.74 11.27
C VAL A 146 -6.07 11.08 10.59
N ALA A 147 -7.14 11.77 10.17
CA ALA A 147 -7.03 13.07 9.50
C ALA A 147 -6.28 14.12 10.34
N ARG A 148 -6.44 14.07 11.67
CA ARG A 148 -5.76 14.99 12.59
C ARG A 148 -4.29 14.65 12.84
N LEU A 149 -3.93 13.35 12.83
CA LEU A 149 -2.59 12.89 13.21
C LEU A 149 -1.67 12.62 12.02
N VAL A 150 -2.23 12.39 10.83
CA VAL A 150 -1.42 12.23 9.61
C VAL A 150 -0.73 13.57 9.30
N PRO A 151 0.58 13.56 8.98
CA PRO A 151 1.30 14.77 8.59
C PRO A 151 0.65 15.46 7.39
N LEU A 152 0.87 16.77 7.24
CA LEU A 152 0.35 17.54 6.09
C LEU A 152 0.81 17.00 4.73
N SER A 153 1.96 16.31 4.69
CA SER A 153 2.46 15.62 3.50
C SER A 153 1.63 14.38 3.12
N GLY A 154 0.73 13.92 3.99
CA GLY A 154 0.00 12.66 3.85
C GLY A 154 0.84 11.40 4.12
N GLN A 155 2.14 11.57 4.39
CA GLN A 155 3.11 10.48 4.51
C GLN A 155 3.73 10.44 5.90
N ILE A 156 3.84 9.23 6.45
CA ILE A 156 4.48 8.91 7.72
C ILE A 156 5.86 8.34 7.41
N ARG A 157 6.92 8.94 7.94
CA ARG A 157 8.32 8.53 7.73
C ARG A 157 8.95 8.03 9.02
N SER A 158 9.81 7.02 8.93
CA SER A 158 10.56 6.48 10.07
C SER A 158 11.78 7.32 10.46
N ALA A 159 12.26 8.17 9.55
CA ALA A 159 13.38 9.07 9.77
C ALA A 159 13.01 10.49 9.33
N LEU A 160 13.63 11.48 9.96
CA LEU A 160 13.52 12.88 9.57
C LEU A 160 14.30 13.12 8.28
N GLU A 161 13.60 13.66 7.29
CA GLU A 161 14.23 14.25 6.11
C GLU A 161 14.42 15.75 6.37
N LEU A 162 15.68 16.18 6.42
CA LEU A 162 16.01 17.59 6.58
C LEU A 162 15.98 18.25 5.21
N SER A 163 15.01 19.14 5.00
CA SER A 163 15.03 20.06 3.85
C SER A 163 15.90 21.26 4.19
N ALA A 164 16.88 21.57 3.33
CA ALA A 164 17.61 22.82 3.48
C ALA A 164 16.62 23.99 3.27
N CYS A 165 16.56 24.93 4.23
CA CYS A 165 15.83 26.17 3.98
C CYS A 165 16.45 26.88 2.78
N GLU A 166 15.64 27.16 1.76
CA GLU A 166 16.02 28.11 0.73
C GLU A 166 16.24 29.46 1.42
N LYS A 167 17.40 30.09 1.14
CA LYS A 167 17.69 31.40 1.70
C LYS A 167 16.65 32.38 1.15
N PRO A 168 16.02 33.21 2.01
CA PRO A 168 15.20 34.30 1.51
C PRO A 168 16.07 35.22 0.64
N GLU A 169 15.57 35.58 -0.54
CA GLU A 169 16.17 36.59 -1.44
C GLU A 169 16.24 37.97 -0.78
#